data_AF-A0A3C0LCL1-F1
#
_entry.id   AF-A0A3C0LCL1-F1
#
_cell.length_a   1.000
_cell.length_b   1.000
_cell.length_c   1.000
_cell.angle_alpha   90.00
_cell.angle_beta   90.00
_cell.angle_gamma   90.00
#
_symmetry.space_group_name_H-M   'P 1'
#
loop_
_entity.id
_entity.type
_entity.pdbx_description
1 polymer ?
#
loop_
_entity_poly.entity_id
_entity_poly.type
_entity_poly.pdbx_seq_one_letter_code
_entity_poly.pdbx_strand_id
1 'polypeptide(L)'
;MSYIQGEDRNQIILFPESIEEYIGKDNKGMTIYVTKQVYSNGTGDKDFYPDRFSYDADNDYYLCPARQKLYYYRTRKKHNQILGDDYRNSKACQRCL
;
A
#
# COMPACT_ATOMS: atom_id res chain seq x y z
N MET A 1 -3.24 2.31 -35.05
CA MET A 1 -4.32 2.10 -34.06
C MET A 1 -5.66 2.32 -34.75
N SER A 2 -6.54 1.33 -34.68
CA SER A 2 -7.88 1.34 -35.29
C SER A 2 -8.84 2.15 -34.42
N TYR A 3 -9.55 3.11 -35.02
CA TYR A 3 -10.61 3.88 -34.35
C TYR A 3 -11.97 3.23 -34.62
N ILE A 4 -12.86 3.19 -33.63
CA ILE A 4 -14.25 2.76 -33.80
C ILE A 4 -15.15 3.97 -33.56
N GLN A 5 -15.99 4.28 -34.54
CA GLN A 5 -16.84 5.47 -34.54
C GLN A 5 -18.06 5.22 -33.64
N GLY A 6 -18.22 6.02 -32.57
CA GLY A 6 -19.39 5.97 -31.67
C GLY A 6 -19.08 5.72 -30.19
N GLU A 7 -17.84 5.41 -29.83
CA GLU A 7 -17.43 5.23 -28.42
C GLU A 7 -17.00 6.56 -27.78
N ASP A 8 -17.46 6.80 -26.55
CA ASP A 8 -17.11 7.99 -25.76
C ASP A 8 -15.61 8.02 -25.47
N ARG A 9 -15.00 9.19 -25.67
CA ARG A 9 -13.54 9.37 -25.59
C ARG A 9 -13.01 9.39 -24.16
N ASN A 10 -13.88 9.33 -23.14
CA ASN A 10 -13.48 9.19 -21.74
C ASN A 10 -13.33 7.70 -21.39
N GLN A 11 -12.48 7.00 -22.12
CA GLN A 11 -11.88 5.79 -21.57
C GLN A 11 -10.89 6.24 -20.48
N ILE A 12 -11.42 6.53 -19.28
CA ILE A 12 -10.69 6.22 -18.06
C ILE A 12 -10.23 4.80 -18.28
N ILE A 13 -8.91 4.56 -18.25
CA ILE A 13 -8.37 3.21 -18.27
C ILE A 13 -9.18 2.45 -17.22
N LEU A 14 -10.09 1.58 -17.68
CA LEU A 14 -10.92 0.75 -16.82
C LEU A 14 -9.95 -0.27 -16.27
N PHE A 15 -9.19 0.18 -15.27
CA PHE A 15 -8.42 -0.71 -14.46
C PHE A 15 -9.44 -1.66 -13.85
N PRO A 16 -9.28 -2.97 -14.08
CA PRO A 16 -10.23 -3.94 -13.58
C PRO A 16 -10.37 -3.79 -12.05
N GLU A 17 -11.56 -4.10 -11.54
CA GLU A 17 -11.81 -4.01 -10.09
C GLU A 17 -10.98 -5.03 -9.30
N SER A 18 -10.47 -6.07 -9.99
CA SER A 18 -9.73 -7.17 -9.39
C SER A 18 -8.64 -7.70 -10.32
N ILE A 19 -7.63 -8.37 -9.75
CA ILE A 19 -6.51 -8.95 -10.51
C ILE A 19 -7.01 -10.10 -11.40
N GLU A 20 -8.03 -10.81 -10.93
CA GLU A 20 -8.66 -11.94 -11.61
C GLU A 20 -9.24 -11.57 -12.98
N GLU A 21 -9.69 -10.33 -13.16
CA GLU A 21 -10.19 -9.81 -14.42
C GLU A 21 -9.07 -9.55 -15.45
N TYR A 22 -7.82 -9.36 -14.99
CA TYR A 22 -6.64 -9.33 -15.87
C TYR A 22 -6.22 -10.75 -16.34
N ILE A 23 -6.57 -11.78 -15.57
CA ILE A 23 -6.23 -13.17 -15.82
C ILE A 23 -7.40 -13.82 -16.58
N GLY A 24 -7.52 -13.51 -17.87
CA GLY A 24 -8.45 -14.23 -18.75
C GLY A 24 -8.30 -15.75 -18.64
N LYS A 25 -9.38 -16.50 -18.91
CA LYS A 25 -9.46 -17.97 -18.76
C LYS A 25 -8.36 -18.74 -19.53
N ASP A 26 -7.76 -18.11 -20.53
CA ASP A 26 -6.70 -18.63 -21.40
C ASP A 26 -5.28 -18.26 -20.94
N ASN A 27 -5.13 -17.36 -19.96
CA ASN A 27 -3.83 -16.89 -19.42
C ASN A 27 -3.25 -17.83 -18.34
N LYS A 28 -3.55 -19.13 -18.43
CA LYS A 28 -3.03 -20.14 -17.50
C LYS A 28 -1.52 -20.29 -17.71
N GLY A 29 -0.72 -19.70 -16.81
CA GLY A 29 0.74 -19.80 -16.81
C GLY A 29 1.49 -18.48 -16.99
N MET A 30 0.81 -17.33 -17.06
CA MET A 30 1.46 -16.02 -17.07
C MET A 30 1.74 -15.52 -15.65
N THR A 31 3.00 -15.20 -15.36
CA THR A 31 3.39 -14.48 -14.14
C THR A 31 3.19 -12.98 -14.36
N ILE A 32 2.22 -12.40 -13.66
CA ILE A 32 1.95 -10.95 -13.71
C ILE A 32 2.84 -10.24 -12.69
N TYR A 33 3.54 -9.20 -13.14
CA TYR A 33 4.30 -8.31 -12.27
C TYR A 33 3.52 -7.01 -12.10
N VAL A 34 2.96 -6.80 -10.91
CA VAL A 34 2.37 -5.51 -10.51
C VAL A 34 3.41 -4.76 -9.69
N THR A 35 3.72 -3.53 -10.09
CA THR A 35 4.57 -2.67 -9.27
C THR A 35 3.80 -2.27 -8.02
N LYS A 36 4.38 -2.48 -6.84
CA LYS A 36 3.81 -1.90 -5.61
C LYS A 36 3.90 -0.39 -5.74
N GLN A 37 2.78 0.30 -5.58
CA GLN A 37 2.76 1.74 -5.54
C GLN A 37 3.50 2.20 -4.28
N VAL A 38 4.56 2.98 -4.48
CA VAL A 38 5.36 3.56 -3.41
C VAL A 38 4.95 5.02 -3.27
N TYR A 39 4.50 5.40 -2.08
CA TYR A 39 4.08 6.77 -1.78
C TYR A 39 5.05 7.42 -0.82
N SER A 40 5.36 8.70 -1.06
CA SER A 40 6.09 9.50 -0.08
C SER A 40 5.24 9.74 1.15
N ASN A 41 5.91 9.98 2.27
CA ASN A 41 5.29 10.42 3.51
C ASN A 41 5.96 11.71 4.01
N GLY A 42 5.47 12.24 5.14
CA GLY A 42 5.96 13.50 5.69
C GLY A 42 7.43 13.51 6.11
N THR A 43 8.13 12.36 6.13
CA THR A 43 9.57 12.31 6.43
C THR A 43 10.43 12.76 5.25
N GLY A 44 9.94 12.62 4.01
CA GLY A 44 10.74 12.84 2.81
C GLY A 44 11.81 11.77 2.54
N ASP A 45 12.11 10.91 3.52
CA ASP A 45 13.12 9.87 3.43
C ASP A 45 12.53 8.58 2.84
N LYS A 46 13.06 8.19 1.68
CA LYS A 46 12.62 7.00 0.94
C LYS A 46 12.89 5.70 1.69
N ASP A 47 13.88 5.68 2.59
CA ASP A 47 14.15 4.50 3.38
C ASP A 47 13.04 4.25 4.41
N PHE A 48 12.29 5.30 4.79
CA PHE A 48 11.16 5.23 5.71
C PHE A 48 9.79 5.33 5.02
N TYR A 49 9.69 4.98 3.74
CA TYR A 49 8.39 4.86 3.08
C TYR A 49 7.64 3.59 3.53
N PRO A 50 6.29 3.57 3.45
CA PRO A 50 5.48 2.52 4.07
C PRO A 50 5.80 1.10 3.58
N ASP A 51 6.24 0.94 2.34
CA ASP A 51 6.63 -0.35 1.74
C ASP A 51 7.87 -0.97 2.40
N ARG A 52 8.64 -0.17 3.14
CA ARG A 52 9.83 -0.62 3.88
C ARG A 52 9.52 -1.14 5.29
N PHE A 53 8.26 -1.06 5.73
CA PHE A 53 7.82 -1.59 7.02
C PHE A 53 7.28 -3.02 6.86
N SER A 54 7.57 -3.88 7.83
CA SER A 54 7.07 -5.25 7.87
C SER A 54 6.20 -5.46 9.11
N TYR A 55 5.03 -6.04 8.94
CA TYR A 55 4.14 -6.38 10.05
C TYR A 55 4.39 -7.79 10.55
N ASP A 56 4.51 -7.94 11.86
CA ASP A 56 4.59 -9.21 12.58
C ASP A 56 3.22 -9.47 13.23
N ALA A 57 2.44 -10.35 12.62
CA ALA A 57 1.07 -10.64 13.07
C ALA A 57 1.03 -11.45 14.38
N ASP A 58 2.07 -12.24 14.66
CA ASP A 58 2.12 -13.04 15.89
C ASP A 58 2.33 -12.17 17.13
N ASN A 59 3.06 -11.06 16.96
CA ASN A 59 3.44 -10.17 18.06
C ASN A 59 2.77 -8.79 18.02
N ASP A 60 1.95 -8.53 17.00
CA ASP A 60 1.25 -7.26 16.76
C ASP A 60 2.15 -6.01 16.80
N TYR A 61 3.20 -6.00 15.98
CA TYR A 61 4.03 -4.82 15.78
C TYR A 61 4.49 -4.68 14.33
N TYR A 62 4.92 -3.47 13.98
CA TYR A 62 5.70 -3.25 12.77
C TYR A 62 7.20 -3.20 13.08
N LEU A 63 8.03 -3.77 12.20
CA LEU A 63 9.45 -3.46 12.13
C LEU A 63 9.65 -2.32 11.14
N CYS A 64 10.31 -1.26 11.59
CA CYS A 64 10.75 -0.19 10.73
C CYS A 64 12.07 -0.55 10.00
N PRO A 65 12.48 0.24 9.00
CA PRO A 65 13.74 0.03 8.25
C PRO A 65 14.99 -0.01 9.14
N ALA A 66 15.00 0.77 10.23
CA ALA A 66 16.06 0.77 11.24
C ALA A 66 15.97 -0.39 12.25
N ARG A 67 15.15 -1.41 11.96
CA ARG A 67 14.91 -2.60 12.79
C ARG A 67 14.34 -2.32 14.17
N GLN A 68 13.69 -1.16 14.36
CA GLN A 68 13.00 -0.82 15.59
C GLN A 68 11.55 -1.28 15.53
N LYS A 69 11.03 -1.81 16.65
CA LYS A 69 9.63 -2.21 16.78
C LYS A 69 8.75 -0.98 16.96
N LEU A 70 7.65 -0.90 16.22
CA LEU A 70 6.56 0.06 16.41
C LEU A 70 5.36 -0.66 17.02
N TYR A 71 4.92 -0.18 18.17
CA TYR A 71 3.81 -0.79 18.91
C TYR A 71 2.50 -0.06 18.63
N TYR A 72 1.38 -0.76 18.75
CA TYR A 72 0.06 -0.15 18.69
C TYR A 72 -0.03 1.06 19.63
N TYR A 73 -0.62 2.15 19.13
CA TYR A 73 -0.82 3.36 19.90
C TYR A 73 -2.30 3.72 20.02
N ARG A 74 -3.01 3.79 18.89
CA ARG A 74 -4.45 4.11 18.87
C ARG A 74 -5.09 3.73 17.55
N THR A 75 -6.39 3.46 17.59
CA THR A 75 -7.25 3.42 16.40
C THR A 75 -7.74 4.82 16.02
N ARG A 76 -7.62 5.18 14.74
CA ARG A 76 -8.21 6.38 14.15
C ARG A 76 -9.65 6.12 13.75
N LYS A 77 -10.56 7.05 14.08
CA LYS A 77 -11.98 6.96 13.73
C LYS A 77 -12.49 8.28 13.14
N LYS A 78 -13.41 8.21 12.18
CA LYS A 78 -14.13 9.37 11.62
C LYS A 78 -15.60 8.98 11.45
N HIS A 79 -16.52 9.77 12.01
CA HIS A 79 -17.97 9.51 11.98
C HIS A 79 -18.31 8.04 12.30
N ASN A 80 -17.80 7.52 13.43
CA ASN A 80 -17.93 6.12 13.86
C ASN A 80 -17.31 5.03 12.95
N GLN A 81 -16.68 5.38 11.83
CA GLN A 81 -15.95 4.44 10.99
C GLN A 81 -14.48 4.36 11.42
N ILE A 82 -13.94 3.14 11.56
CA ILE A 82 -12.52 2.90 11.80
C ILE A 82 -11.75 3.20 10.51
N LEU A 83 -10.78 4.12 10.59
CA LEU A 83 -9.87 4.49 9.49
C LEU A 83 -8.54 3.71 9.53
N GLY A 84 -8.27 2.99 10.61
CA GLY A 84 -7.07 2.19 10.80
C GLY A 84 -6.27 2.57 12.04
N ASP A 85 -5.22 1.83 12.31
CA ASP A 85 -4.45 1.92 13.55
C ASP A 85 -3.10 2.63 13.35
N ASP A 86 -2.74 3.46 14.32
CA ASP A 86 -1.44 4.12 14.40
C ASP A 86 -0.49 3.24 15.24
N TYR A 87 0.68 2.94 14.68
CA TYR A 87 1.79 2.28 15.37
C TYR A 87 2.96 3.25 15.52
N ARG A 88 3.60 3.28 16.69
CA ARG A 88 4.75 4.18 16.91
C ARG A 88 5.75 3.64 17.94
N ASN A 89 6.95 4.21 17.89
CA ASN A 89 7.95 4.08 18.95
C ASN A 89 8.69 5.41 19.12
N SER A 90 8.09 6.32 19.86
CA SER A 90 8.64 7.68 20.04
C SER A 90 10.04 7.68 20.63
N LYS A 91 10.38 6.71 21.51
CA LYS A 91 11.72 6.60 22.10
C LYS A 91 12.78 6.25 21.05
N ALA A 92 12.46 5.32 20.15
CA ALA A 92 13.36 4.97 19.05
C ALA A 92 13.45 6.10 18.01
N CYS A 93 12.32 6.68 17.61
CA CYS A 93 12.28 7.76 16.62
C CYS A 93 13.04 9.01 17.08
N GLN A 94 12.99 9.36 18.37
CA GLN A 94 13.76 10.49 18.93
C GLN A 94 15.28 10.31 18.84
N ARG A 95 15.76 9.07 18.66
CA ARG A 95 17.19 8.74 18.55
C ARG A 95 17.59 8.36 17.12
N CYS A 96 16.65 8.43 16.18
CA CYS A 96 16.88 8.12 14.78
C CYS A 96 17.40 9.40 14.10
N LEU A 97 18.63 9.34 13.59
CA LEU A 97 19.28 10.41 12.82
C LEU A 97 19.23 10.07 11.34
#